data_AF-A0A926XWJ1-F1
#
_entry.id   AF-A0A926XWJ1-F1
#
_cell.length_a   1.000
_cell.length_b   1.000
_cell.length_c   1.000
_cell.angle_alpha   90.00
_cell.angle_beta   90.00
_cell.angle_gamma   90.00
#
_symmetry.space_group_name_H-M   'P 1'
#
loop_
_entity.id
_entity.type
_entity.pdbx_description
1 polymer ?
#
loop_
_entity_poly.entity_id
_entity_poly.type
_entity_poly.pdbx_seq_one_letter_code
_entity_poly.pdbx_strand_id
1 'polypeptide(L)'
;MRKPILPGLLIHLLLCFSSQFVRGQNVAEPFNFQSGDRVVFLGNSLFENDMQFGYLELALTTRWPDRDVTYRNLGWSGDDVFGDGRSDITTPPTPYEALINEIAKAKPTVVFIAYGGIEAQEGESGLPRFQQGLNQLINKIDSLGAKTILLSPIPILSGQSADKLTQRNAELEQYASAISKLASDRKKRYIDLFKPVQEVSKKAMITDNGIHLNETGYYYLATILEKGLGLNSRFGEINIDVTKSADAIAPAKMINFDKSTGNLSFKVDDTYLPLVAPQQDGKIIDVNNGRLIKISGLKKGFYTLTIDNDDVKTASAKEWADGVVIRQGPAFTQSAELRQMILKKNEQFFFQYRPLNRTYIIGFRSYEQGRHKKGLEEQSLIIKWLEGQIAVSRQPKSATYQLTQLK
;
A
#
# COMPACT_ATOMS: atom_id res chain seq x y z
N MET A 1 -36.37 64.13 -61.31
CA MET A 1 -35.58 62.88 -61.39
C MET A 1 -34.27 63.11 -60.65
N ARG A 2 -34.11 62.50 -59.46
CA ARG A 2 -33.00 62.76 -58.51
C ARG A 2 -32.17 61.50 -58.26
N LYS A 3 -30.87 61.75 -58.07
CA LYS A 3 -29.70 60.86 -57.96
C LYS A 3 -29.74 59.83 -56.80
N PRO A 4 -28.90 58.77 -56.84
CA PRO A 4 -28.82 57.76 -55.79
C PRO A 4 -27.84 58.15 -54.66
N ILE A 5 -28.06 57.60 -53.45
CA ILE A 5 -27.15 57.65 -52.29
C ILE A 5 -27.09 56.24 -51.66
N LEU A 6 -25.88 55.81 -51.30
CA LEU A 6 -25.48 54.59 -50.59
C LEU A 6 -26.31 54.25 -49.32
N PRO A 7 -26.27 52.98 -48.87
CA PRO A 7 -26.15 52.71 -47.45
C PRO A 7 -24.89 51.91 -47.10
N GLY A 8 -24.32 52.27 -45.94
CA GLY A 8 -23.04 51.83 -45.44
C GLY A 8 -23.02 50.45 -44.75
N LEU A 9 -21.78 50.03 -44.58
CA LEU A 9 -21.24 48.82 -44.00
C LEU A 9 -21.56 48.70 -42.49
N LEU A 10 -22.04 47.54 -42.04
CA LEU A 10 -22.02 47.15 -40.61
C LEU A 10 -21.24 45.83 -40.48
N ILE A 11 -20.04 45.90 -39.92
CA ILE A 11 -19.18 44.76 -39.57
C ILE A 11 -19.59 44.28 -38.18
N HIS A 12 -20.09 43.05 -38.05
CA HIS A 12 -20.23 42.38 -36.75
C HIS A 12 -18.96 41.58 -36.45
N LEU A 13 -18.22 42.03 -35.44
CA LEU A 13 -17.04 41.36 -34.91
C LEU A 13 -17.50 40.25 -33.93
N LEU A 14 -17.43 38.98 -34.35
CA LEU A 14 -17.61 37.84 -33.43
C LEU A 14 -16.30 37.59 -32.69
N LEU A 15 -16.24 37.99 -31.42
CA LEU A 15 -15.18 37.59 -30.48
C LEU A 15 -15.51 36.20 -29.92
N CYS A 16 -14.88 35.17 -30.48
CA CYS A 16 -14.85 33.83 -29.89
C CYS A 16 -14.04 33.84 -28.59
N PHE A 17 -14.71 33.76 -27.44
CA PHE A 17 -14.07 33.40 -26.18
C PHE A 17 -13.66 31.92 -26.25
N SER A 18 -12.37 31.66 -26.47
CA SER A 18 -11.80 30.32 -26.30
C SER A 18 -11.67 30.02 -24.81
N SER A 19 -12.58 29.22 -24.27
CA SER A 19 -12.48 28.63 -22.94
C SER A 19 -11.21 27.77 -22.86
N GLN A 20 -10.20 28.26 -22.15
CA GLN A 20 -9.07 27.41 -21.76
C GLN A 20 -9.59 26.39 -20.76
N PHE A 21 -9.86 25.17 -21.22
CA PHE A 21 -10.02 24.03 -20.32
C PHE A 21 -8.70 23.84 -19.58
N VAL A 22 -8.69 24.21 -18.29
CA VAL A 22 -7.70 23.72 -17.34
C VAL A 22 -7.76 22.20 -17.43
N ARG A 23 -6.70 21.60 -17.96
CA ARG A 23 -6.54 20.16 -18.02
C ARG A 23 -6.40 19.67 -16.58
N GLY A 24 -7.52 19.35 -15.95
CA GLY A 24 -7.53 18.65 -14.68
C GLY A 24 -6.63 17.44 -14.79
N GLN A 25 -5.76 17.24 -13.80
CA GLN A 25 -5.00 16.00 -13.71
C GLN A 25 -6.00 14.85 -13.84
N ASN A 26 -5.83 13.99 -14.84
CA ASN A 26 -6.58 12.73 -14.92
C ASN A 26 -6.26 11.97 -13.63
N VAL A 27 -7.14 12.06 -12.64
CA VAL A 27 -7.10 11.16 -11.48
C VAL A 27 -7.40 9.80 -12.07
N ALA A 28 -6.37 8.97 -12.21
CA ALA A 28 -6.54 7.62 -12.71
C ALA A 28 -7.60 6.92 -11.84
N GLU A 29 -8.62 6.35 -12.49
CA GLU A 29 -9.71 5.59 -11.84
C GLU A 29 -9.18 4.73 -10.69
N PRO A 30 -9.86 4.66 -9.53
CA PRO A 30 -9.40 3.84 -8.41
C PRO A 30 -9.08 2.42 -8.85
N PHE A 31 -7.90 1.93 -8.48
CA PHE A 31 -7.46 0.60 -8.85
C PHE A 31 -8.31 -0.45 -8.12
N ASN A 32 -8.62 -1.54 -8.82
CA ASN A 32 -9.55 -2.55 -8.32
C ASN A 32 -9.08 -3.96 -8.70
N PHE A 33 -8.67 -4.78 -7.72
CA PHE A 33 -8.36 -6.19 -7.97
C PHE A 33 -9.60 -6.99 -8.32
N GLN A 34 -9.44 -8.07 -9.07
CA GLN A 34 -10.49 -9.06 -9.29
C GLN A 34 -10.25 -10.26 -8.38
N SER A 35 -11.31 -11.00 -8.03
CA SER A 35 -11.12 -12.29 -7.36
C SER A 35 -10.33 -13.23 -8.29
N GLY A 36 -9.34 -13.92 -7.75
CA GLY A 36 -8.37 -14.72 -8.49
C GLY A 36 -7.12 -13.96 -8.94
N ASP A 37 -6.99 -12.67 -8.63
CA ASP A 37 -5.76 -11.92 -8.94
C ASP A 37 -4.55 -12.50 -8.18
N ARG A 38 -3.43 -12.60 -8.90
CA ARG A 38 -2.15 -13.09 -8.40
C ARG A 38 -1.14 -11.95 -8.51
N VAL A 39 -0.86 -11.34 -7.37
CA VAL A 39 -0.04 -10.15 -7.24
C VAL A 39 1.41 -10.55 -7.00
N VAL A 40 2.32 -9.98 -7.78
CA VAL A 40 3.76 -10.08 -7.56
C VAL A 40 4.31 -8.72 -7.16
N PHE A 41 5.05 -8.67 -6.05
CA PHE A 41 5.93 -7.56 -5.72
C PHE A 41 7.32 -7.87 -6.26
N LEU A 42 7.75 -7.15 -7.29
CA LEU A 42 9.01 -7.37 -8.01
C LEU A 42 9.92 -6.15 -7.88
N GLY A 43 11.16 -6.34 -7.43
CA GLY A 43 12.07 -5.24 -7.18
C GLY A 43 13.29 -5.66 -6.39
N ASN A 44 13.96 -4.68 -5.80
CA ASN A 44 15.14 -4.89 -4.98
C ASN A 44 14.82 -5.06 -3.48
N SER A 45 15.72 -4.60 -2.60
CA SER A 45 15.55 -4.64 -1.15
C SER A 45 14.30 -3.90 -0.64
N LEU A 46 13.72 -2.98 -1.42
CA LEU A 46 12.45 -2.32 -1.07
C LEU A 46 11.29 -3.32 -0.94
N PHE A 47 11.27 -4.38 -1.73
CA PHE A 47 10.27 -5.44 -1.56
C PHE A 47 10.80 -6.58 -0.72
N GLU A 48 12.05 -7.01 -0.90
CA GLU A 48 12.60 -8.12 -0.11
C GLU A 48 12.45 -7.89 1.39
N ASN A 49 12.76 -6.67 1.88
CA ASN A 49 12.75 -6.39 3.31
C ASN A 49 11.33 -6.29 3.90
N ASP A 50 10.26 -6.09 3.11
CA ASP A 50 8.89 -6.17 3.63
C ASP A 50 8.56 -7.57 4.16
N MET A 51 9.33 -8.60 3.78
CA MET A 51 9.23 -9.93 4.39
C MET A 51 9.19 -9.90 5.92
N GLN A 52 9.93 -8.97 6.54
CA GLN A 52 10.01 -8.85 7.99
C GLN A 52 8.77 -8.17 8.59
N PHE A 53 7.99 -7.44 7.78
CA PHE A 53 6.96 -6.54 8.28
C PHE A 53 5.56 -6.81 7.69
N GLY A 54 5.43 -7.25 6.45
CA GLY A 54 4.19 -7.72 5.83
C GLY A 54 3.12 -6.64 5.65
N TYR A 55 3.49 -5.36 5.64
CA TYR A 55 2.51 -4.26 5.58
C TYR A 55 1.89 -4.12 4.20
N LEU A 56 2.63 -4.41 3.13
CA LEU A 56 2.14 -4.24 1.77
C LEU A 56 0.99 -5.21 1.49
N GLU A 57 1.20 -6.49 1.83
CA GLU A 57 0.16 -7.50 1.69
C GLU A 57 -1.00 -7.28 2.67
N LEU A 58 -0.73 -6.92 3.93
CA LEU A 58 -1.79 -6.63 4.89
C LEU A 58 -2.70 -5.51 4.37
N ALA A 59 -2.11 -4.44 3.84
CA ALA A 59 -2.87 -3.31 3.36
C ALA A 59 -3.77 -3.69 2.20
N LEU A 60 -3.24 -4.37 1.19
CA LEU A 60 -4.05 -4.79 0.04
C LEU A 60 -5.09 -5.85 0.44
N THR A 61 -4.73 -6.86 1.24
CA THR A 61 -5.67 -7.90 1.70
C THR A 61 -6.88 -7.32 2.44
N THR A 62 -6.67 -6.32 3.28
CA THR A 62 -7.74 -5.71 4.08
C THR A 62 -8.59 -4.69 3.30
N ARG A 63 -8.17 -4.28 2.09
CA ARG A 63 -8.95 -3.41 1.19
C ARG A 63 -9.93 -4.17 0.32
N TRP A 64 -9.70 -5.46 0.11
CA TRP A 64 -10.57 -6.33 -0.67
C TRP A 64 -10.86 -7.62 0.09
N PRO A 65 -11.52 -7.51 1.27
CA PRO A 65 -11.75 -8.67 2.13
C PRO A 65 -12.62 -9.73 1.43
N ASP A 66 -13.46 -9.33 0.48
CA ASP A 66 -14.37 -10.14 -0.33
C ASP A 66 -13.71 -10.82 -1.54
N ARG A 67 -12.42 -10.59 -1.82
CA ARG A 67 -11.77 -11.07 -3.05
C ARG A 67 -10.64 -12.03 -2.75
N ASP A 68 -10.60 -13.14 -3.49
CA ASP A 68 -9.50 -14.10 -3.40
C ASP A 68 -8.27 -13.60 -4.16
N VAL A 69 -7.48 -12.74 -3.52
CA VAL A 69 -6.21 -12.22 -4.06
C VAL A 69 -5.04 -12.91 -3.35
N THR A 70 -4.07 -13.39 -4.13
CA THR A 70 -2.84 -13.99 -3.59
C THR A 70 -1.62 -13.11 -3.89
N TYR A 71 -0.62 -13.16 -3.02
CA TYR A 71 0.55 -12.29 -3.08
C TYR A 71 1.84 -13.10 -3.03
N ARG A 72 2.80 -12.76 -3.88
CA ARG A 72 4.15 -13.33 -3.92
C ARG A 72 5.17 -12.21 -3.95
N ASN A 73 6.10 -12.23 -3.00
CA ASN A 73 7.18 -11.27 -2.92
C ASN A 73 8.42 -11.85 -3.61
N LEU A 74 8.73 -11.35 -4.80
CA LEU A 74 9.91 -11.74 -5.58
C LEU A 74 11.02 -10.68 -5.49
N GLY A 75 11.00 -9.84 -4.47
CA GLY A 75 12.06 -8.90 -4.16
C GLY A 75 13.40 -9.61 -3.98
N TRP A 76 14.48 -8.99 -4.49
CA TRP A 76 15.82 -9.53 -4.37
C TRP A 76 16.85 -8.41 -4.10
N SER A 77 17.53 -8.43 -2.96
CA SER A 77 18.49 -7.40 -2.61
C SER A 77 19.64 -7.29 -3.63
N GLY A 78 19.93 -6.05 -4.06
CA GLY A 78 20.95 -5.77 -5.08
C GLY A 78 20.48 -6.00 -6.53
N ASP A 79 19.24 -6.40 -6.74
CA ASP A 79 18.69 -6.68 -8.06
C ASP A 79 18.35 -5.40 -8.85
N ASP A 80 18.40 -5.52 -10.18
CA ASP A 80 18.08 -4.47 -11.14
C ASP A 80 17.06 -4.98 -12.18
N VAL A 81 16.73 -4.15 -13.18
CA VAL A 81 15.81 -4.54 -14.28
C VAL A 81 16.28 -5.74 -15.13
N PHE A 82 17.54 -6.18 -15.01
CA PHE A 82 18.10 -7.34 -15.70
C PHE A 82 18.19 -8.58 -14.83
N GLY A 83 17.89 -8.48 -13.54
CA GLY A 83 18.02 -9.62 -12.64
C GLY A 83 19.45 -9.83 -12.14
N ASP A 84 20.36 -8.85 -12.27
CA ASP A 84 21.81 -9.06 -12.05
C ASP A 84 22.13 -9.57 -10.63
N GLY A 85 21.32 -9.21 -9.64
CA GLY A 85 21.44 -9.71 -8.26
C GLY A 85 21.17 -11.22 -8.11
N ARG A 86 20.54 -11.83 -9.12
CA ARG A 86 20.19 -13.26 -9.20
C ARG A 86 21.24 -14.10 -9.92
N SER A 87 22.38 -13.49 -10.28
CA SER A 87 23.49 -14.20 -10.91
C SER A 87 23.99 -15.35 -10.05
N ASP A 88 24.33 -16.46 -10.70
CA ASP A 88 25.09 -17.55 -10.11
C ASP A 88 26.31 -17.89 -10.99
N ILE A 89 27.14 -18.83 -10.54
CA ILE A 89 28.37 -19.20 -11.27
C ILE A 89 28.13 -20.05 -12.52
N THR A 90 26.87 -20.37 -12.83
CA THR A 90 26.44 -21.18 -13.96
C THR A 90 25.70 -20.35 -14.98
N THR A 91 25.80 -20.76 -16.24
CA THR A 91 25.02 -20.21 -17.34
C THR A 91 24.82 -21.35 -18.34
N PRO A 92 23.57 -21.77 -18.64
CA PRO A 92 22.27 -21.21 -18.25
C PRO A 92 21.70 -21.68 -16.88
N PRO A 93 20.68 -20.99 -16.33
CA PRO A 93 20.05 -19.76 -16.85
C PRO A 93 20.89 -18.51 -16.57
N THR A 94 20.87 -17.55 -17.49
CA THR A 94 21.35 -16.18 -17.24
C THR A 94 20.54 -15.52 -16.11
N PRO A 95 21.03 -14.44 -15.47
CA PRO A 95 20.29 -13.74 -14.41
C PRO A 95 18.90 -13.26 -14.88
N TYR A 96 18.81 -12.75 -16.11
CA TYR A 96 17.55 -12.35 -16.70
C TYR A 96 16.61 -13.53 -16.96
N GLU A 97 17.12 -14.65 -17.45
CA GLU A 97 16.30 -15.87 -17.60
C GLU A 97 15.79 -16.38 -16.25
N ALA A 98 16.62 -16.33 -15.20
CA ALA A 98 16.21 -16.69 -13.84
C ALA A 98 15.07 -15.78 -13.35
N LEU A 99 15.23 -14.45 -13.47
CA LEU A 99 14.20 -13.46 -13.16
C LEU A 99 12.88 -13.77 -13.88
N ILE A 100 12.93 -13.97 -15.20
CA ILE A 100 11.74 -14.22 -16.01
C ILE A 100 11.09 -15.57 -15.66
N ASN A 101 11.87 -16.62 -15.39
CA ASN A 101 11.35 -17.91 -14.99
C ASN A 101 10.62 -17.85 -13.65
N GLU A 102 11.15 -17.07 -12.70
CA GLU A 102 10.54 -16.88 -11.37
C GLU A 102 9.23 -16.08 -11.47
N ILE A 103 9.19 -15.02 -12.29
CA ILE A 103 7.95 -14.29 -12.61
C ILE A 103 6.93 -15.22 -13.27
N ALA A 104 7.33 -15.97 -14.30
CA ALA A 104 6.43 -16.86 -15.03
C ALA A 104 5.86 -17.97 -14.12
N LYS A 105 6.67 -18.52 -13.22
CA LYS A 105 6.25 -19.54 -12.24
C LYS A 105 5.19 -19.03 -11.28
N ALA A 106 5.24 -17.75 -10.89
CA ALA A 106 4.22 -17.10 -10.07
C ALA A 106 2.90 -16.87 -10.81
N LYS A 107 2.89 -16.98 -12.15
CA LYS A 107 1.73 -16.80 -13.04
C LYS A 107 0.98 -15.48 -12.75
N PRO A 108 1.63 -14.33 -12.63
CA PRO A 108 0.99 -13.10 -12.15
C PRO A 108 -0.19 -12.68 -13.03
N THR A 109 -1.15 -11.97 -12.42
CA THR A 109 -2.12 -11.13 -13.14
C THR A 109 -1.85 -9.65 -12.91
N VAL A 110 -1.13 -9.30 -11.83
CA VAL A 110 -0.67 -7.94 -11.52
C VAL A 110 0.76 -8.00 -10.99
N VAL A 111 1.63 -7.10 -11.47
CA VAL A 111 3.01 -6.97 -11.00
C VAL A 111 3.28 -5.53 -10.61
N PHE A 112 3.63 -5.30 -9.35
CA PHE A 112 4.24 -4.05 -8.89
C PHE A 112 5.74 -4.12 -9.14
N ILE A 113 6.30 -3.13 -9.83
CA ILE A 113 7.72 -3.07 -10.18
C ILE A 113 8.38 -1.92 -9.43
N ALA A 114 9.37 -2.22 -8.59
CA ALA A 114 10.18 -1.25 -7.83
C ALA A 114 11.67 -1.46 -8.11
N TYR A 115 12.12 -0.94 -9.26
CA TYR A 115 13.53 -0.87 -9.67
C TYR A 115 13.91 0.60 -9.97
N GLY A 116 15.17 0.84 -10.31
CA GLY A 116 15.74 2.18 -10.56
C GLY A 116 16.60 2.70 -9.41
N GLY A 117 16.47 2.14 -8.21
CA GLY A 117 17.28 2.54 -7.05
C GLY A 117 18.74 2.07 -7.11
N ILE A 118 18.98 0.87 -7.65
CA ILE A 118 20.34 0.35 -7.86
C ILE A 118 20.96 1.03 -9.08
N GLU A 119 20.20 1.11 -10.16
CA GLU A 119 20.62 1.65 -11.45
C GLU A 119 20.99 3.15 -11.36
N ALA A 120 20.32 3.92 -10.49
CA ALA A 120 20.69 5.31 -10.21
C ALA A 120 22.12 5.47 -9.64
N GLN A 121 22.81 4.41 -9.23
CA GLN A 121 24.26 4.44 -8.92
C GLN A 121 25.13 4.80 -10.12
N GLU A 122 24.66 4.52 -11.34
CA GLU A 122 25.35 4.86 -12.59
C GLU A 122 25.06 6.30 -13.06
N GLY A 123 24.30 7.08 -12.28
CA GLY A 123 23.91 8.45 -12.62
C GLY A 123 23.18 8.56 -13.95
N GLU A 124 23.31 9.71 -14.62
CA GLU A 124 22.66 9.99 -15.91
C GLU A 124 23.10 9.01 -17.01
N SER A 125 24.36 8.54 -17.00
CA SER A 125 24.86 7.62 -18.02
C SER A 125 24.20 6.24 -17.99
N GLY A 126 23.64 5.82 -16.85
CA GLY A 126 22.91 4.55 -16.73
C GLY A 126 21.47 4.61 -17.26
N LEU A 127 20.90 5.81 -17.47
CA LEU A 127 19.49 5.98 -17.84
C LEU A 127 19.10 5.24 -19.12
N PRO A 128 19.90 5.28 -20.23
CA PRO A 128 19.53 4.56 -21.45
C PRO A 128 19.45 3.03 -21.22
N ARG A 129 20.42 2.46 -20.50
CA ARG A 129 20.45 1.02 -20.16
C ARG A 129 19.24 0.65 -19.29
N PHE A 130 18.96 1.44 -18.27
CA PHE A 130 17.80 1.25 -17.40
C PHE A 130 16.47 1.31 -18.16
N GLN A 131 16.27 2.33 -18.99
CA GLN A 131 15.05 2.49 -19.78
C GLN A 131 14.83 1.32 -20.76
N GLN A 132 15.90 0.81 -21.37
CA GLN A 132 15.85 -0.37 -22.21
C GLN A 132 15.45 -1.62 -21.40
N GLY A 133 16.12 -1.87 -20.27
CA GLY A 133 15.84 -3.01 -19.41
C GLY A 133 14.42 -3.00 -18.84
N LEU A 134 13.97 -1.84 -18.35
CA LEU A 134 12.61 -1.68 -17.85
C LEU A 134 11.57 -1.91 -18.95
N ASN A 135 11.80 -1.39 -20.18
CA ASN A 135 10.93 -1.68 -21.32
C ASN A 135 10.86 -3.16 -21.65
N GLN A 136 12.00 -3.85 -21.66
CA GLN A 136 12.10 -5.27 -21.92
C GLN A 136 11.35 -6.09 -20.86
N LEU A 137 11.53 -5.75 -19.58
CA LEU A 137 10.83 -6.37 -18.46
C LEU A 137 9.31 -6.17 -18.56
N ILE A 138 8.84 -4.95 -18.85
CA ILE A 138 7.42 -4.67 -19.04
C ILE A 138 6.86 -5.47 -20.22
N ASN A 139 7.56 -5.52 -21.36
CA ASN A 139 7.15 -6.33 -22.51
C ASN A 139 6.97 -7.80 -22.12
N LYS A 140 7.91 -8.34 -21.34
CA LYS A 140 7.85 -9.74 -20.92
C LYS A 140 6.69 -10.01 -19.98
N ILE A 141 6.46 -9.14 -19.00
CA ILE A 141 5.31 -9.26 -18.08
C ILE A 141 3.98 -9.11 -18.82
N ASP A 142 3.88 -8.16 -19.75
CA ASP A 142 2.69 -7.97 -20.58
C ASP A 142 2.40 -9.23 -21.43
N SER A 143 3.45 -9.90 -21.95
CA SER A 143 3.31 -11.15 -22.70
C SER A 143 2.80 -12.33 -21.86
N LEU A 144 2.91 -12.25 -20.53
CA LEU A 144 2.32 -13.22 -19.59
C LEU A 144 0.85 -12.89 -19.27
N GLY A 145 0.30 -11.80 -19.82
CA GLY A 145 -1.07 -11.36 -19.57
C GLY A 145 -1.25 -10.58 -18.26
N ALA A 146 -0.16 -10.15 -17.62
CA ALA A 146 -0.22 -9.44 -16.34
C ALA A 146 -0.21 -7.92 -16.52
N LYS A 147 -0.95 -7.21 -15.66
CA LYS A 147 -0.91 -5.75 -15.56
C LYS A 147 0.32 -5.31 -14.80
N THR A 148 1.01 -4.28 -15.30
CA THR A 148 2.17 -3.68 -14.63
C THR A 148 1.80 -2.37 -13.94
N ILE A 149 2.25 -2.21 -12.69
CA ILE A 149 2.18 -0.98 -11.90
C ILE A 149 3.63 -0.58 -11.58
N LEU A 150 4.04 0.60 -12.05
CA LEU A 150 5.41 1.07 -11.87
C LEU A 150 5.51 1.96 -10.65
N LEU A 151 6.50 1.68 -9.79
CA LEU A 151 6.79 2.46 -8.59
C LEU A 151 8.08 3.24 -8.81
N SER A 152 8.14 4.49 -8.34
CA SER A 152 9.41 5.22 -8.30
C SER A 152 10.37 4.59 -7.29
N PRO A 153 11.69 4.83 -7.41
CA PRO A 153 12.58 4.62 -6.28
C PRO A 153 12.21 5.53 -5.10
N ILE A 154 12.70 5.19 -3.91
CA ILE A 154 12.61 6.01 -2.68
C ILE A 154 13.89 6.84 -2.50
N PRO A 155 13.84 7.98 -1.79
CA PRO A 155 15.03 8.80 -1.49
C PRO A 155 16.00 8.10 -0.54
N ILE A 156 17.27 8.49 -0.61
CA ILE A 156 18.25 8.25 0.45
C ILE A 156 18.10 9.36 1.49
N LEU A 157 17.84 8.98 2.74
CA LEU A 157 17.49 9.90 3.82
C LEU A 157 18.70 10.32 4.65
N SER A 158 19.70 9.45 4.79
CA SER A 158 20.89 9.69 5.61
C SER A 158 22.04 8.75 5.22
N GLY A 159 23.16 8.79 5.96
CA GLY A 159 24.30 7.90 5.74
C GLY A 159 25.34 8.38 4.72
N GLN A 160 25.22 9.62 4.22
CA GLN A 160 26.18 10.27 3.33
C GLN A 160 26.36 11.75 3.73
N SER A 161 27.39 12.43 3.20
CA SER A 161 27.53 13.88 3.34
C SER A 161 26.38 14.62 2.65
N ALA A 162 26.07 15.85 3.08
CA ALA A 162 24.93 16.62 2.55
C ALA A 162 24.99 16.81 1.02
N ASP A 163 26.17 17.12 0.47
CA ASP A 163 26.37 17.29 -0.98
C ASP A 163 26.13 15.97 -1.74
N LYS A 164 26.63 14.85 -1.20
CA LYS A 164 26.39 13.53 -1.77
C LYS A 164 24.93 13.13 -1.68
N LEU A 165 24.25 13.35 -0.54
CA LEU A 165 22.82 13.09 -0.42
C LEU A 165 22.01 13.87 -1.45
N THR A 166 22.34 15.15 -1.65
CA THR A 166 21.69 16.01 -2.64
C THR A 166 21.90 15.47 -4.05
N GLN A 167 23.14 15.13 -4.41
CA GLN A 167 23.46 14.54 -5.71
C GLN A 167 22.72 13.21 -5.93
N ARG A 168 22.83 12.28 -4.97
CA ARG A 168 22.23 10.94 -5.08
C ARG A 168 20.70 11.00 -5.19
N ASN A 169 20.07 11.92 -4.47
CA ASN A 169 18.62 12.11 -4.57
C ASN A 169 18.22 12.77 -5.90
N ALA A 170 19.02 13.69 -6.43
CA ALA A 170 18.78 14.24 -7.77
C ALA A 170 18.85 13.15 -8.86
N GLU A 171 19.82 12.23 -8.77
CA GLU A 171 19.92 11.07 -9.66
C GLU A 171 18.69 10.16 -9.52
N LEU A 172 18.26 9.82 -8.30
CA LEU A 172 17.05 9.02 -8.07
C LEU A 172 15.78 9.70 -8.63
N GLU A 173 15.66 11.02 -8.54
CA GLU A 173 14.55 11.77 -9.14
C GLU A 173 14.55 11.72 -10.67
N GLN A 174 15.72 11.70 -11.32
CA GLN A 174 15.81 11.49 -12.77
C GLN A 174 15.27 10.12 -13.16
N TYR A 175 15.60 9.06 -12.41
CA TYR A 175 15.08 7.71 -12.63
C TYR A 175 13.58 7.63 -12.37
N ALA A 176 13.08 8.25 -11.28
CA ALA A 176 11.65 8.38 -11.02
C ALA A 176 10.91 9.07 -12.18
N SER A 177 11.49 10.14 -12.73
CA SER A 177 10.95 10.85 -13.89
C SER A 177 10.93 9.99 -15.16
N ALA A 178 12.00 9.21 -15.40
CA ALA A 178 12.06 8.26 -16.51
C ALA A 178 11.00 7.15 -16.39
N ILE A 179 10.79 6.60 -15.20
CA ILE A 179 9.74 5.60 -14.93
C ILE A 179 8.36 6.19 -15.17
N SER A 180 8.11 7.40 -14.65
CA SER A 180 6.84 8.11 -14.83
C SER A 180 6.53 8.36 -16.31
N LYS A 181 7.53 8.87 -17.07
CA LYS A 181 7.41 9.06 -18.52
C LYS A 181 7.10 7.76 -19.23
N LEU A 182 7.83 6.69 -18.92
CA LEU A 182 7.62 5.38 -19.54
C LEU A 182 6.22 4.82 -19.22
N ALA A 183 5.76 4.97 -17.98
CA ALA A 183 4.42 4.58 -17.58
C ALA A 183 3.35 5.30 -18.41
N SER A 184 3.48 6.63 -18.57
CA SER A 184 2.58 7.43 -19.40
C SER A 184 2.59 6.96 -20.86
N ASP A 185 3.78 6.82 -21.47
CA ASP A 185 3.93 6.42 -22.86
C ASP A 185 3.30 5.03 -23.11
N ARG A 186 3.38 4.14 -22.12
CA ARG A 186 2.84 2.78 -22.17
C ARG A 186 1.45 2.63 -21.55
N LYS A 187 0.81 3.73 -21.14
CA LYS A 187 -0.51 3.76 -20.46
C LYS A 187 -0.58 2.81 -19.25
N LYS A 188 0.51 2.71 -18.50
CA LYS A 188 0.60 1.95 -17.24
C LYS A 188 0.32 2.87 -16.06
N ARG A 189 -0.10 2.27 -14.95
CA ARG A 189 -0.21 3.02 -13.68
C ARG A 189 1.21 3.28 -13.15
N TYR A 190 1.43 4.51 -12.71
CA TYR A 190 2.62 4.93 -11.98
C TYR A 190 2.23 5.40 -10.59
N ILE A 191 3.04 5.05 -9.58
CA ILE A 191 2.91 5.56 -8.22
C ILE A 191 4.25 6.16 -7.81
N ASP A 192 4.24 7.46 -7.51
CA ASP A 192 5.38 8.16 -6.94
C ASP A 192 5.53 7.79 -5.46
N LEU A 193 6.63 7.12 -5.12
CA LEU A 193 7.04 6.85 -3.76
C LEU A 193 8.03 7.89 -3.24
N PHE A 194 8.78 8.54 -4.13
CA PHE A 194 9.93 9.35 -3.77
C PHE A 194 9.53 10.52 -2.88
N LYS A 195 8.64 11.38 -3.39
CA LYS A 195 8.20 12.58 -2.66
C LYS A 195 7.42 12.23 -1.40
N PRO A 196 6.44 11.30 -1.43
CA PRO A 196 5.71 10.94 -0.22
C PRO A 196 6.60 10.37 0.89
N VAL A 197 7.58 9.51 0.56
CA VAL A 197 8.54 8.98 1.55
C VAL A 197 9.40 10.12 2.13
N GLN A 198 9.85 11.06 1.29
CA GLN A 198 10.59 12.24 1.75
C GLN A 198 9.77 13.13 2.69
N GLU A 199 8.46 13.28 2.46
CA GLU A 199 7.60 14.06 3.37
C GLU A 199 7.36 13.35 4.71
N VAL A 200 7.24 12.03 4.68
CA VAL A 200 7.10 11.23 5.91
C VAL A 200 8.38 11.26 6.74
N SER A 201 9.56 11.21 6.10
CA SER A 201 10.85 11.19 6.82
C SER A 201 11.10 12.47 7.63
N LYS A 202 10.45 13.58 7.30
CA LYS A 202 10.50 14.82 8.09
C LYS A 202 9.77 14.71 9.43
N LYS A 203 8.91 13.71 9.59
CA LYS A 203 8.01 13.56 10.74
C LYS A 203 8.27 12.29 11.56
N ALA A 204 8.89 11.28 10.96
CA ALA A 204 9.13 9.99 11.59
C ALA A 204 10.47 9.39 11.15
N MET A 205 11.10 8.62 12.03
CA MET A 205 12.26 7.80 11.69
C MET A 205 11.78 6.55 10.96
N ILE A 206 11.99 6.53 9.64
CA ILE A 206 11.41 5.50 8.77
C ILE A 206 12.44 4.56 8.13
N THR A 207 13.73 4.71 8.45
CA THR A 207 14.81 3.86 7.94
C THR A 207 15.80 3.53 9.04
N ASP A 208 16.41 2.35 8.97
CA ASP A 208 17.48 1.95 9.90
C ASP A 208 18.84 2.57 9.56
N ASN A 209 19.11 2.76 8.26
CA ASN A 209 20.43 3.18 7.77
C ASN A 209 20.37 4.31 6.71
N GLY A 210 19.23 4.98 6.58
CA GLY A 210 19.00 6.00 5.57
C GLY A 210 18.59 5.46 4.18
N ILE A 211 18.59 4.14 3.97
CA ILE A 211 18.25 3.51 2.69
C ILE A 211 17.11 2.49 2.87
N HIS A 212 17.26 1.56 3.81
CA HIS A 212 16.29 0.49 4.05
C HIS A 212 15.23 0.95 5.03
N LEU A 213 13.95 0.82 4.63
CA LEU A 213 12.82 1.14 5.49
C LEU A 213 12.79 0.21 6.71
N ASN A 214 12.50 0.80 7.87
CA ASN A 214 12.19 0.06 9.10
C ASN A 214 10.68 -0.25 9.15
N GLU A 215 10.19 -0.80 10.27
CA GLU A 215 8.76 -1.14 10.40
C GLU A 215 7.84 0.08 10.18
N THR A 216 8.18 1.24 10.77
CA THR A 216 7.46 2.50 10.59
C THR A 216 7.47 2.94 9.12
N GLY A 217 8.59 2.77 8.44
CA GLY A 217 8.70 3.05 7.00
C GLY A 217 7.79 2.19 6.14
N TYR A 218 7.70 0.88 6.41
CA TYR A 218 6.81 -0.02 5.68
C TYR A 218 5.33 0.24 5.96
N TYR A 219 4.97 0.63 7.18
CA TYR A 219 3.62 1.12 7.48
C TYR A 219 3.27 2.31 6.57
N TYR A 220 4.14 3.31 6.49
CA TYR A 220 3.87 4.48 5.65
C TYR A 220 3.92 4.16 4.16
N LEU A 221 4.84 3.30 3.71
CA LEU A 221 4.88 2.82 2.33
C LEU A 221 3.56 2.17 1.92
N ALA A 222 2.96 1.34 2.78
CA ALA A 222 1.65 0.77 2.53
C ALA A 222 0.58 1.86 2.37
N THR A 223 0.53 2.87 3.25
CA THR A 223 -0.43 3.99 3.10
C THR A 223 -0.21 4.82 1.84
N ILE A 224 1.05 5.00 1.41
CA ILE A 224 1.41 5.70 0.17
C ILE A 224 0.92 4.90 -1.03
N LEU A 225 1.09 3.57 -1.03
CA LEU A 225 0.57 2.71 -2.08
C LEU A 225 -0.96 2.77 -2.18
N GLU A 226 -1.68 2.72 -1.06
CA GLU A 226 -3.14 2.86 -1.09
C GLU A 226 -3.58 4.16 -1.74
N LYS A 227 -2.93 5.27 -1.39
CA LYS A 227 -3.20 6.57 -2.00
C LYS A 227 -2.85 6.59 -3.49
N GLY A 228 -1.72 6.01 -3.90
CA GLY A 228 -1.30 5.90 -5.29
C GLY A 228 -2.21 5.00 -6.15
N LEU A 229 -2.88 4.04 -5.51
CA LEU A 229 -3.92 3.22 -6.10
C LEU A 229 -5.26 3.95 -6.20
N GLY A 230 -5.38 5.18 -5.69
CA GLY A 230 -6.61 5.97 -5.70
C GLY A 230 -7.64 5.50 -4.67
N LEU A 231 -7.20 4.84 -3.59
CA LEU A 231 -8.10 4.34 -2.56
C LEU A 231 -8.43 5.44 -1.53
N ASN A 232 -9.69 5.50 -1.13
CA ASN A 232 -10.17 6.44 -0.12
C ASN A 232 -9.63 6.11 1.29
N SER A 233 -9.83 7.01 2.26
CA SER A 233 -9.56 6.71 3.68
C SER A 233 -10.22 5.40 4.11
N ARG A 234 -9.53 4.61 4.94
CA ARG A 234 -10.07 3.35 5.50
C ARG A 234 -11.27 3.62 6.40
N PHE A 235 -11.17 4.69 7.20
CA PHE A 235 -12.18 5.07 8.16
C PHE A 235 -12.72 6.45 7.86
N GLY A 236 -14.05 6.53 7.87
CA GLY A 236 -14.77 7.80 7.99
C GLY A 236 -14.92 8.22 9.44
N GLU A 237 -15.29 9.48 9.64
CA GLU A 237 -15.70 10.00 10.94
C GLU A 237 -17.07 9.44 11.33
N ILE A 238 -17.26 9.10 12.60
CA ILE A 238 -18.59 8.82 13.17
C ILE A 238 -19.06 10.07 13.89
N ASN A 239 -20.23 10.56 13.52
CA ASN A 239 -20.90 11.68 14.19
C ASN A 239 -22.22 11.20 14.75
N ILE A 240 -22.42 11.32 16.06
CA ILE A 240 -23.66 10.98 16.74
C ILE A 240 -24.13 12.21 17.52
N ASP A 241 -25.39 12.58 17.32
CA ASP A 241 -26.08 13.59 18.13
C ASP A 241 -27.22 12.89 18.87
N VAL A 242 -27.04 12.68 20.19
CA VAL A 242 -28.01 11.93 20.99
C VAL A 242 -29.33 12.67 21.20
N THR A 243 -29.42 13.93 20.77
CA THR A 243 -30.66 14.73 20.82
C THR A 243 -31.56 14.54 19.60
N LYS A 244 -31.00 14.04 18.48
CA LYS A 244 -31.72 13.81 17.23
C LYS A 244 -32.25 12.38 17.15
N SER A 245 -33.32 12.18 16.40
CA SER A 245 -33.89 10.85 16.15
C SER A 245 -32.89 9.94 15.44
N ALA A 246 -32.98 8.64 15.74
CA ALA A 246 -32.02 7.57 15.43
C ALA A 246 -31.92 7.18 13.93
N ASP A 247 -31.93 8.14 13.02
CA ASP A 247 -31.69 7.86 11.61
C ASP A 247 -30.25 7.38 11.40
N ALA A 248 -30.08 6.39 10.51
CA ALA A 248 -28.81 5.71 10.28
C ALA A 248 -27.72 6.68 9.77
N ILE A 249 -26.67 6.90 10.57
CA ILE A 249 -25.51 7.70 10.17
C ILE A 249 -24.40 6.75 9.76
N ALA A 250 -24.40 6.27 8.51
CA ALA A 250 -23.34 5.39 8.02
C ALA A 250 -21.94 5.97 8.34
N PRO A 251 -21.00 5.17 8.88
CA PRO A 251 -21.05 3.71 9.06
C PRO A 251 -21.64 3.23 10.39
N ALA A 252 -22.20 4.12 11.22
CA ALA A 252 -22.78 3.79 12.53
C ALA A 252 -24.32 3.72 12.50
N LYS A 253 -24.88 2.73 13.17
CA LYS A 253 -26.32 2.61 13.41
C LYS A 253 -26.59 2.65 14.91
N MET A 254 -27.26 3.71 15.38
CA MET A 254 -27.68 3.80 16.78
C MET A 254 -28.64 2.66 17.11
N ILE A 255 -28.38 1.95 18.20
CA ILE A 255 -29.24 0.88 18.73
C ILE A 255 -30.16 1.46 19.79
N ASN A 256 -29.61 2.17 20.78
CA ASN A 256 -30.36 2.74 21.90
C ASN A 256 -29.63 3.94 22.51
N PHE A 257 -30.40 4.90 23.04
CA PHE A 257 -29.90 5.92 23.96
C PHE A 257 -30.86 6.06 25.14
N ASP A 258 -30.39 5.67 26.34
CA ASP A 258 -31.14 5.80 27.58
C ASP A 258 -30.88 7.18 28.20
N LYS A 259 -31.89 8.06 28.12
CA LYS A 259 -31.83 9.43 28.66
C LYS A 259 -31.69 9.49 30.18
N SER A 260 -32.09 8.44 30.90
CA SER A 260 -32.02 8.38 32.36
C SER A 260 -30.60 8.12 32.84
N THR A 261 -29.92 7.15 32.24
CA THR A 261 -28.55 6.74 32.57
C THR A 261 -27.49 7.47 31.76
N GLY A 262 -27.84 8.08 30.63
CA GLY A 262 -26.91 8.68 29.68
C GLY A 262 -26.20 7.65 28.78
N ASN A 263 -26.61 6.38 28.83
CA ASN A 263 -25.94 5.30 28.11
C ASN A 263 -26.37 5.27 26.63
N LEU A 264 -25.39 5.17 25.74
CA LEU A 264 -25.58 5.06 24.30
C LEU A 264 -25.05 3.70 23.82
N SER A 265 -25.76 3.06 22.89
CA SER A 265 -25.28 1.88 22.18
C SER A 265 -25.48 2.06 20.68
N PHE A 266 -24.47 1.70 19.90
CA PHE A 266 -24.51 1.76 18.44
C PHE A 266 -23.68 0.64 17.83
N LYS A 267 -24.05 0.22 16.63
CA LYS A 267 -23.32 -0.77 15.84
C LYS A 267 -22.50 -0.05 14.78
N VAL A 268 -21.27 -0.51 14.53
CA VAL A 268 -20.47 -0.03 13.40
C VAL A 268 -20.21 -1.20 12.46
N ASP A 269 -20.55 -0.99 11.19
CA ASP A 269 -20.31 -1.97 10.12
C ASP A 269 -19.13 -1.47 9.27
N ASP A 270 -17.92 -1.83 9.69
CA ASP A 270 -16.69 -1.44 9.01
C ASP A 270 -16.51 -2.19 7.69
N THR A 271 -16.15 -1.45 6.64
CA THR A 271 -15.82 -2.05 5.33
C THR A 271 -14.42 -2.65 5.31
N TYR A 272 -13.50 -2.14 6.13
CA TYR A 272 -12.09 -2.53 6.13
C TYR A 272 -11.56 -2.69 7.54
N LEU A 273 -10.62 -3.62 7.73
CA LEU A 273 -9.82 -3.69 8.94
C LEU A 273 -8.79 -2.54 9.00
N PRO A 274 -8.39 -2.08 10.21
CA PRO A 274 -7.34 -1.08 10.37
C PRO A 274 -5.98 -1.63 9.95
N LEU A 275 -5.02 -0.75 9.68
CA LEU A 275 -3.61 -1.12 9.72
C LEU A 275 -3.12 -1.11 11.17
N VAL A 276 -2.30 -2.10 11.52
CA VAL A 276 -1.66 -2.21 12.83
C VAL A 276 -0.62 -1.09 12.95
N ALA A 277 -0.55 -0.45 14.11
CA ALA A 277 0.47 0.56 14.36
C ALA A 277 1.86 -0.11 14.40
N PRO A 278 2.88 0.48 13.75
CA PRO A 278 4.23 -0.06 13.77
C PRO A 278 4.86 0.09 15.15
N GLN A 279 5.85 -0.74 15.45
CA GLN A 279 6.66 -0.62 16.65
C GLN A 279 8.06 -0.14 16.29
N GLN A 280 8.66 0.62 17.21
CA GLN A 280 10.05 1.03 17.12
C GLN A 280 10.65 1.04 18.52
N ASP A 281 11.78 0.36 18.70
CA ASP A 281 12.47 0.24 19.99
C ASP A 281 11.54 -0.26 21.13
N GLY A 282 10.66 -1.21 20.81
CA GLY A 282 9.69 -1.78 21.74
C GLY A 282 8.48 -0.88 22.07
N LYS A 283 8.32 0.25 21.38
CA LYS A 283 7.21 1.20 21.58
C LYS A 283 6.32 1.27 20.35
N ILE A 284 5.01 1.30 20.58
CA ILE A 284 4.03 1.55 19.52
C ILE A 284 4.17 3.01 19.07
N ILE A 285 4.30 3.22 17.76
CA ILE A 285 4.36 4.55 17.16
C ILE A 285 2.95 5.09 16.92
N ASP A 286 2.71 6.34 17.34
CA ASP A 286 1.45 7.01 17.04
C ASP A 286 1.35 7.31 15.54
N VAL A 287 0.34 6.72 14.91
CA VAL A 287 0.06 6.84 13.48
C VAL A 287 -1.41 7.20 13.27
N ASN A 288 -1.71 7.70 12.07
CA ASN A 288 -3.09 7.97 11.68
C ASN A 288 -3.76 6.68 11.17
N ASN A 289 -4.05 5.75 12.08
CA ASN A 289 -4.78 4.50 11.81
C ASN A 289 -6.11 4.42 12.57
N GLY A 290 -6.51 5.50 13.25
CA GLY A 290 -7.66 5.51 14.13
C GLY A 290 -8.93 6.01 13.47
N ARG A 291 -10.06 5.76 14.14
CA ARG A 291 -11.38 6.28 13.77
C ARG A 291 -11.74 7.45 14.68
N LEU A 292 -12.08 8.59 14.10
CA LEU A 292 -12.60 9.74 14.85
C LEU A 292 -14.09 9.52 15.16
N ILE A 293 -14.44 9.58 16.44
CA ILE A 293 -15.82 9.48 16.94
C ILE A 293 -16.18 10.77 17.66
N LYS A 294 -17.24 11.44 17.19
CA LYS A 294 -17.85 12.61 17.82
C LYS A 294 -19.24 12.27 18.34
N ILE A 295 -19.48 12.53 19.61
CA ILE A 295 -20.76 12.28 20.28
C ILE A 295 -21.18 13.56 21.00
N SER A 296 -22.23 14.18 20.49
CA SER A 296 -22.77 15.46 20.97
C SER A 296 -24.10 15.26 21.69
N GLY A 297 -24.45 16.21 22.57
CA GLY A 297 -25.70 16.17 23.36
C GLY A 297 -25.62 15.37 24.67
N LEU A 298 -24.45 14.86 25.04
CA LEU A 298 -24.22 14.18 26.31
C LEU A 298 -24.32 15.16 27.49
N LYS A 299 -24.85 14.70 28.62
CA LYS A 299 -24.80 15.46 29.88
C LYS A 299 -23.36 15.59 30.36
N LYS A 300 -23.04 16.67 31.09
CA LYS A 300 -21.71 16.88 31.69
C LYS A 300 -21.33 15.65 32.54
N GLY A 301 -20.14 15.11 32.29
CA GLY A 301 -19.62 13.93 32.97
C GLY A 301 -18.49 13.29 32.17
N PHE A 302 -17.98 12.17 32.68
CA PHE A 302 -17.04 11.29 31.98
C PHE A 302 -17.77 10.05 31.48
N TYR A 303 -17.38 9.57 30.32
CA TYR A 303 -17.98 8.42 29.68
C TYR A 303 -16.89 7.48 29.19
N THR A 304 -17.11 6.18 29.41
CA THR A 304 -16.24 5.11 28.91
C THR A 304 -16.90 4.46 27.70
N LEU A 305 -16.16 4.42 26.60
CA LEU A 305 -16.49 3.63 25.43
C LEU A 305 -15.95 2.20 25.62
N THR A 306 -16.84 1.22 25.45
CA THR A 306 -16.49 -0.18 25.29
C THR A 306 -16.82 -0.66 23.87
N ILE A 307 -16.05 -1.62 23.37
CA ILE A 307 -16.30 -2.30 22.09
C ILE A 307 -16.32 -3.80 22.35
N ASP A 308 -17.47 -4.44 22.10
CA ASP A 308 -17.70 -5.86 22.42
C ASP A 308 -17.30 -6.25 23.87
N ASN A 309 -17.53 -5.31 24.81
CA ASN A 309 -17.22 -5.38 26.24
C ASN A 309 -15.78 -5.07 26.68
N ASP A 310 -14.87 -4.76 25.74
CA ASP A 310 -13.53 -4.30 26.09
C ASP A 310 -13.53 -2.78 26.35
N ASP A 311 -12.96 -2.34 27.48
CA ASP A 311 -12.76 -0.92 27.78
C ASP A 311 -11.76 -0.30 26.79
N VAL A 312 -12.22 0.70 26.04
CA VAL A 312 -11.44 1.30 24.95
C VAL A 312 -10.96 2.69 25.29
N LYS A 313 -11.85 3.56 25.76
CA LYS A 313 -11.47 4.94 26.04
C LYS A 313 -12.44 5.62 27.00
N THR A 314 -11.91 6.28 28.02
CA THR A 314 -12.66 7.23 28.83
C THR A 314 -12.32 8.65 28.41
N ALA A 315 -13.35 9.48 28.23
CA ALA A 315 -13.21 10.91 27.97
C ALA A 315 -14.43 11.68 28.52
N SER A 316 -14.29 12.98 28.71
CA SER A 316 -15.37 13.87 29.11
C SER A 316 -16.41 14.05 27.99
N ALA A 317 -17.63 14.44 28.35
CA ALA A 317 -18.68 14.80 27.40
C ALA A 317 -18.20 15.86 26.37
N LYS A 318 -17.35 16.80 26.81
CA LYS A 318 -16.77 17.82 25.94
C LYS A 318 -15.78 17.23 24.94
N GLU A 319 -14.87 16.36 25.39
CA GLU A 319 -13.92 15.69 24.50
C GLU A 319 -14.64 14.78 23.49
N TRP A 320 -15.70 14.08 23.91
CA TRP A 320 -16.54 13.32 22.98
C TRP A 320 -17.22 14.21 21.94
N ALA A 321 -17.70 15.40 22.32
CA ALA A 321 -18.30 16.35 21.38
C ALA A 321 -17.25 16.94 20.41
N ASP A 322 -16.05 17.25 20.90
CA ASP A 322 -14.94 17.78 20.11
C ASP A 322 -14.36 16.69 19.17
N GLY A 323 -14.36 15.44 19.63
CA GLY A 323 -14.00 14.23 18.88
C GLY A 323 -12.84 13.45 19.48
N VAL A 324 -13.01 12.14 19.59
CA VAL A 324 -12.02 11.21 20.16
C VAL A 324 -11.58 10.20 19.10
N VAL A 325 -10.26 10.05 18.93
CA VAL A 325 -9.68 9.07 17.99
C VAL A 325 -9.50 7.73 18.69
N ILE A 326 -10.14 6.69 18.15
CA ILE A 326 -10.06 5.32 18.64
C ILE A 326 -9.06 4.51 17.80
N ARG A 327 -8.04 3.96 18.47
CA ARG A 327 -6.93 3.20 17.85
C ARG A 327 -6.74 1.79 18.42
N GLN A 328 -7.77 1.27 19.10
CA GLN A 328 -7.76 -0.03 19.74
C GLN A 328 -9.15 -0.68 19.64
N GLY A 329 -9.23 -1.97 19.99
CA GLY A 329 -10.45 -2.77 19.97
C GLY A 329 -10.33 -4.02 19.09
N PRO A 330 -11.39 -4.84 19.01
CA PRO A 330 -11.36 -6.15 18.36
C PRO A 330 -10.86 -6.13 16.90
N ALA A 331 -11.20 -5.10 16.13
CA ALA A 331 -10.74 -4.97 14.75
C ALA A 331 -9.21 -4.78 14.63
N PHE A 332 -8.57 -4.10 15.59
CA PHE A 332 -7.11 -3.97 15.64
C PHE A 332 -6.45 -5.29 16.02
N THR A 333 -7.03 -6.02 16.98
CA THR A 333 -6.58 -7.38 17.35
C THR A 333 -6.67 -8.33 16.17
N GLN A 334 -7.82 -8.35 15.48
CA GLN A 334 -8.03 -9.15 14.27
C GLN A 334 -7.01 -8.81 13.17
N SER A 335 -6.74 -7.52 12.93
CA SER A 335 -5.74 -7.10 11.94
C SER A 335 -4.32 -7.51 12.33
N ALA A 336 -3.98 -7.47 13.62
CA ALA A 336 -2.69 -7.95 14.12
C ALA A 336 -2.52 -9.46 13.92
N GLU A 337 -3.54 -10.26 14.23
CA GLU A 337 -3.54 -11.71 13.98
C GLU A 337 -3.41 -12.03 12.48
N LEU A 338 -4.16 -11.30 11.65
CA LEU A 338 -4.09 -11.41 10.18
C LEU A 338 -2.67 -11.14 9.68
N ARG A 339 -2.03 -10.07 10.17
CA ARG A 339 -0.64 -9.73 9.83
C ARG A 339 0.32 -10.84 10.23
N GLN A 340 0.15 -11.45 11.41
CA GLN A 340 0.99 -12.56 11.84
C GLN A 340 0.86 -13.79 10.94
N MET A 341 -0.34 -14.09 10.45
CA MET A 341 -0.55 -15.16 9.48
C MET A 341 0.11 -14.84 8.13
N ILE A 342 -0.01 -13.59 7.67
CA ILE A 342 0.67 -13.10 6.46
C ILE A 342 2.19 -13.27 6.57
N LEU A 343 2.78 -12.84 7.70
CA LEU A 343 4.22 -12.98 7.96
C LEU A 343 4.67 -14.43 7.90
N LYS A 344 3.99 -15.34 8.62
CA LYS A 344 4.29 -16.78 8.59
C LYS A 344 4.19 -17.35 7.16
N LYS A 345 3.16 -16.95 6.42
CA LYS A 345 2.95 -17.41 5.04
C LYS A 345 4.04 -16.91 4.11
N ASN A 346 4.43 -15.65 4.24
CA ASN A 346 5.51 -15.04 3.45
C ASN A 346 6.88 -15.63 3.79
N GLU A 347 7.12 -15.97 5.05
CA GLU A 347 8.30 -16.71 5.47
C GLU A 347 8.39 -18.07 4.77
N GLN A 348 7.31 -18.86 4.81
CA GLN A 348 7.28 -20.15 4.10
C GLN A 348 7.51 -19.99 2.59
N PHE A 349 6.86 -19.00 1.97
CA PHE A 349 7.08 -18.74 0.54
C PHE A 349 8.53 -18.33 0.24
N PHE A 350 9.12 -17.45 1.04
CA PHE A 350 10.50 -17.03 0.85
C PHE A 350 11.47 -18.20 0.94
N PHE A 351 11.33 -19.09 1.92
CA PHE A 351 12.20 -20.27 2.01
C PHE A 351 11.94 -21.30 0.90
N GLN A 352 10.72 -21.37 0.37
CA GLN A 352 10.41 -22.18 -0.80
C GLN A 352 11.09 -21.62 -2.07
N TYR A 353 11.02 -20.30 -2.23
CA TYR A 353 11.51 -19.56 -3.38
C TYR A 353 13.04 -19.41 -3.37
N ARG A 354 13.61 -19.07 -2.21
CA ARG A 354 15.02 -18.85 -1.92
C ARG A 354 15.44 -19.68 -0.71
N PRO A 355 15.55 -21.01 -0.87
CA PRO A 355 15.99 -21.88 0.21
C PRO A 355 17.43 -21.56 0.62
N LEU A 356 17.72 -21.75 1.90
CA LEU A 356 19.10 -21.82 2.39
C LEU A 356 19.85 -22.90 1.60
N ASN A 357 21.11 -22.63 1.26
CA ASN A 357 21.91 -23.51 0.40
C ASN A 357 21.26 -23.80 -0.97
N ARG A 358 20.60 -22.79 -1.58
CA ARG A 358 19.96 -22.87 -2.91
C ARG A 358 20.73 -23.69 -3.93
N THR A 359 22.05 -23.46 -4.05
CA THR A 359 22.96 -24.17 -4.96
C THR A 359 22.92 -25.70 -4.82
N TYR A 360 22.78 -26.19 -3.59
CA TYR A 360 22.79 -27.62 -3.26
C TYR A 360 21.40 -28.25 -3.26
N ILE A 361 20.34 -27.46 -3.03
CA ILE A 361 18.98 -28.01 -2.98
C ILE A 361 18.33 -27.98 -4.36
N ILE A 362 18.45 -26.87 -5.09
CA ILE A 362 17.78 -26.67 -6.38
C ILE A 362 18.71 -26.19 -7.51
N GLY A 363 19.98 -25.88 -7.19
CA GLY A 363 20.97 -25.45 -8.19
C GLY A 363 21.77 -26.60 -8.80
N PHE A 364 22.91 -26.26 -9.41
CA PHE A 364 23.77 -27.18 -10.15
C PHE A 364 24.46 -28.25 -9.27
N ARG A 365 24.46 -28.10 -7.93
CA ARG A 365 24.92 -29.14 -6.98
C ARG A 365 23.77 -29.93 -6.35
N SER A 366 22.59 -29.90 -6.96
CA SER A 366 21.42 -30.65 -6.50
C SER A 366 21.61 -32.16 -6.46
N TYR A 367 22.62 -32.72 -7.14
CA TYR A 367 22.97 -34.14 -6.96
C TYR A 367 23.45 -34.48 -5.54
N GLU A 368 23.88 -33.49 -4.74
CA GLU A 368 24.35 -33.70 -3.36
C GLU A 368 23.23 -33.63 -2.31
N GLN A 369 22.31 -32.67 -2.45
CA GLN A 369 21.26 -32.41 -1.44
C GLN A 369 19.86 -32.23 -2.05
N GLY A 370 19.66 -32.55 -3.32
CA GLY A 370 18.40 -32.35 -4.05
C GLY A 370 17.22 -33.15 -3.50
N ARG A 371 17.47 -34.18 -2.68
CA ARG A 371 16.42 -34.88 -1.91
C ARG A 371 15.59 -33.94 -1.03
N HIS A 372 16.17 -32.81 -0.59
CA HIS A 372 15.50 -31.82 0.25
C HIS A 372 14.53 -30.92 -0.54
N LYS A 373 14.56 -30.97 -1.89
CA LYS A 373 13.59 -30.25 -2.74
C LYS A 373 12.14 -30.63 -2.42
N LYS A 374 11.89 -31.90 -2.07
CA LYS A 374 10.55 -32.37 -1.70
C LYS A 374 9.98 -31.59 -0.50
N GLY A 375 10.81 -31.29 0.50
CA GLY A 375 10.38 -30.50 1.66
C GLY A 375 9.98 -29.07 1.29
N LEU A 376 10.64 -28.48 0.29
CA LEU A 376 10.24 -27.18 -0.25
C LEU A 376 8.88 -27.26 -0.96
N GLU A 377 8.61 -28.34 -1.69
CA GLU A 377 7.32 -28.54 -2.36
C GLU A 377 6.19 -28.72 -1.34
N GLU A 378 6.46 -29.41 -0.23
CA GLU A 378 5.52 -29.60 0.89
C GLU A 378 5.14 -28.28 1.59
N GLN A 379 6.02 -27.25 1.58
CA GLN A 379 5.65 -25.91 2.07
C GLN A 379 4.45 -25.31 1.32
N SER A 380 4.17 -25.75 0.08
CA SER A 380 2.97 -25.32 -0.66
C SER A 380 1.67 -25.64 0.08
N LEU A 381 1.64 -26.75 0.84
CA LEU A 381 0.48 -27.13 1.64
C LEU A 381 0.27 -26.17 2.81
N ILE A 382 1.35 -25.78 3.48
CA ILE A 382 1.33 -24.83 4.59
C ILE A 382 0.94 -23.44 4.10
N ILE A 383 1.52 -23.00 2.98
CA ILE A 383 1.18 -21.73 2.33
C ILE A 383 -0.31 -21.69 2.00
N LYS A 384 -0.83 -22.74 1.34
CA LYS A 384 -2.25 -22.82 0.97
C LYS A 384 -3.17 -22.86 2.19
N TRP A 385 -2.77 -23.56 3.26
CA TRP A 385 -3.53 -23.58 4.51
C TRP A 385 -3.58 -22.20 5.16
N LEU A 386 -2.44 -21.50 5.26
CA LEU A 386 -2.37 -20.13 5.78
C LEU A 386 -3.16 -19.14 4.91
N GLU A 387 -3.10 -19.25 3.58
CA GLU A 387 -3.92 -18.45 2.67
C GLU A 387 -5.42 -18.65 2.95
N GLY A 388 -5.85 -19.89 3.24
CA GLY A 388 -7.21 -20.17 3.69
C GLY A 388 -7.57 -19.51 5.03
N GLN A 389 -6.65 -19.51 6.01
CA GLN A 389 -6.87 -18.83 7.30
C GLN A 389 -6.93 -17.30 7.14
N ILE A 390 -6.10 -16.73 6.27
CA ILE A 390 -6.10 -15.31 5.93
C ILE A 390 -7.42 -14.94 5.27
N ALA A 391 -7.92 -15.76 4.33
CA ALA A 391 -9.16 -15.51 3.61
C ALA A 391 -10.39 -15.44 4.53
N VAL A 392 -10.46 -16.27 5.58
CA VAL A 392 -11.56 -16.21 6.56
C VAL A 392 -11.38 -15.08 7.57
N SER A 393 -10.13 -14.70 7.88
CA SER A 393 -9.83 -13.73 8.94
C SER A 393 -9.77 -12.27 8.47
N ARG A 394 -9.72 -12.02 7.15
CA ARG A 394 -9.67 -10.65 6.60
C ARG A 394 -11.01 -9.91 6.60
N GLN A 395 -12.12 -10.62 6.78
CA GLN A 395 -13.46 -10.03 6.80
C GLN A 395 -13.68 -9.23 8.09
N PRO A 396 -13.94 -7.91 8.03
CA PRO A 396 -14.28 -7.13 9.21
C PRO A 396 -15.51 -7.72 9.90
N LYS A 397 -15.42 -7.88 11.21
CA LYS A 397 -16.55 -8.27 12.04
C LYS A 397 -17.30 -7.01 12.47
N SER A 398 -18.63 -7.05 12.36
CA SER A 398 -19.49 -6.08 13.03
C SER A 398 -19.18 -6.04 14.52
N ALA A 399 -19.06 -4.84 15.09
CA ALA A 399 -18.84 -4.64 16.52
C ALA A 399 -19.91 -3.75 17.15
N THR A 400 -20.24 -4.03 18.42
CA THR A 400 -21.16 -3.22 19.22
C THR A 400 -20.38 -2.28 20.11
N TYR A 401 -20.67 -0.99 19.97
CA TYR A 401 -20.07 0.09 20.73
C TYR A 401 -21.05 0.51 21.82
N GLN A 402 -20.57 0.65 23.05
CA GLN A 402 -21.36 1.16 24.16
C GLN A 402 -20.62 2.31 24.83
N LEU A 403 -21.29 3.43 25.01
CA LEU A 403 -20.79 4.56 25.76
C LEU A 403 -21.57 4.66 27.07
N THR A 404 -20.89 4.47 28.18
CA THR A 404 -21.49 4.41 29.53
C THR A 404 -21.02 5.58 30.37
N GLN A 405 -21.96 6.28 31.03
CA GLN A 405 -21.62 7.38 31.93
C GLN A 405 -20.96 6.82 33.22
N LEU A 406 -19.80 7.37 33.60
CA LEU A 406 -19.19 7.11 34.90
C LEU A 406 -20.00 7.83 35.98
N LYS A 407 -20.31 7.09 37.05
CA LYS A 407 -21.07 7.60 38.20
C LYS A 407 -20.29 8.60 39.02
#